data_AF-A0A9Q4EX14-F1
#
_entry.id   AF-A0A9Q4EX14-F1
#
_cell.length_a   1.000
_cell.length_b   1.000
_cell.length_c   1.000
_cell.angle_alpha   90.00
_cell.angle_beta   90.00
_cell.angle_gamma   90.00
#
_symmetry.space_group_name_H-M   'P 1'
#
loop_
_entity.id
_entity.type
_entity.pdbx_description
1 polymer ?
#
loop_
_entity_poly.entity_id
_entity_poly.type
_entity_poly.pdbx_seq_one_letter_code
_entity_poly.pdbx_strand_id
1 'polypeptide(L)'
;MNIEVNKTNVKVEGNNLVIELTEELRKSLGMRQEKQLYECKVGNVIVDDIGNEWYVVEQDIENNRTKVWKKELIDGTYKFDNGSNDFRTSEIKNVLNDENGKILSDIYKGFGKENVLLDTVDLLSMDGLDTYGTCNCKVHLGTFDDYRKARKNGMFRTENEKPFWLDTPDSTNEGCSASCVQIVGGDGGVSCSGCGWGVSGVRPFCSLDSSICVSVE
;
A
#
# COMPACT_ATOMS: atom_id res chain seq x y z
N MET A 1 31.23 -15.18 -5.87
CA MET A 1 31.50 -14.01 -5.02
C MET A 1 32.56 -14.43 -4.01
N ASN A 2 33.66 -13.69 -3.91
CA ASN A 2 34.70 -13.97 -2.93
C ASN A 2 34.50 -13.00 -1.75
N ILE A 3 34.30 -13.53 -0.55
CA ILE A 3 34.21 -12.74 0.67
C ILE A 3 35.63 -12.61 1.21
N GLU A 4 36.17 -11.40 1.21
CA GLU A 4 37.48 -11.13 1.82
C GLU A 4 37.31 -10.92 3.32
N VAL A 5 37.86 -11.84 4.11
CA VAL A 5 37.75 -11.87 5.56
C VAL A 5 39.07 -11.37 6.15
N ASN A 6 39.06 -10.29 6.92
CA ASN A 6 40.25 -9.64 7.47
C ASN A 6 40.00 -9.15 8.91
N LYS A 7 41.04 -8.60 9.55
CA LYS A 7 40.95 -8.13 10.94
C LYS A 7 40.01 -6.93 11.15
N THR A 8 39.59 -6.24 10.09
CA THR A 8 38.70 -5.09 10.18
C THR A 8 37.22 -5.46 10.09
N ASN A 9 36.88 -6.64 9.55
CA ASN A 9 35.49 -7.08 9.41
C ASN A 9 35.17 -8.36 10.19
N VAL A 10 36.12 -8.89 10.97
CA VAL A 10 35.90 -10.05 11.84
C VAL A 10 36.34 -9.78 13.26
N LYS A 11 35.48 -10.13 14.20
CA LYS A 11 35.76 -10.14 15.64
C LYS A 11 35.31 -11.45 16.27
N VAL A 12 35.92 -11.79 17.41
CA VAL A 12 35.54 -12.93 18.23
C VAL A 12 34.76 -12.41 19.43
N GLU A 13 33.53 -12.88 19.61
CA GLU A 13 32.68 -12.56 20.76
C GLU A 13 32.35 -13.84 21.51
N GLY A 14 33.02 -14.05 22.65
CA GLY A 14 32.96 -15.31 23.39
C GLY A 14 33.49 -16.48 22.55
N ASN A 15 32.63 -17.47 22.28
CA ASN A 15 32.94 -18.61 21.40
C ASN A 15 32.44 -18.43 19.95
N ASN A 16 31.96 -17.24 19.59
CA ASN A 16 31.40 -16.95 18.27
C ASN A 16 32.36 -16.09 17.42
N LEU A 17 32.41 -16.38 16.12
CA LEU A 17 33.00 -15.52 15.10
C LEU A 17 31.90 -14.63 14.52
N VAL A 18 32.06 -13.31 14.65
CA VAL A 18 31.13 -12.30 14.12
C VAL A 18 31.79 -11.62 12.92
N ILE A 19 31.10 -11.62 11.79
CA ILE A 19 31.55 -10.99 10.54
C ILE A 19 30.67 -9.77 10.26
N GLU A 20 31.25 -8.58 10.28
CA GLU A 20 30.57 -7.35 9.87
C GLU A 20 30.55 -7.26 8.34
N LEU A 21 29.34 -7.23 7.76
CA LEU A 21 29.15 -7.12 6.32
C LEU A 21 29.07 -5.65 5.90
N THR A 22 29.82 -5.28 4.87
CA THR A 22 29.64 -3.98 4.20
C THR A 22 28.32 -3.93 3.44
N GLU A 23 27.82 -2.73 3.16
CA GLU A 23 26.58 -2.54 2.38
C GLU A 23 26.66 -3.20 0.98
N GLU A 24 27.83 -3.17 0.33
CA GLU A 24 28.05 -3.85 -0.95
C GLU A 24 27.93 -5.38 -0.85
N LEU A 25 28.44 -5.97 0.25
CA LEU A 25 28.35 -7.40 0.51
C LEU A 25 26.92 -7.82 0.82
N ARG A 26 26.20 -7.05 1.65
CA ARG A 26 24.78 -7.26 1.95
C ARG A 26 23.95 -7.28 0.67
N LYS A 27 24.12 -6.25 -0.18
CA LYS A 27 23.45 -6.15 -1.48
C LYS A 27 23.76 -7.33 -2.40
N SER A 28 25.02 -7.75 -2.46
CA SER A 28 25.45 -8.89 -3.29
C SER A 28 24.93 -10.25 -2.78
N LEU A 29 24.67 -10.37 -1.48
CA LEU A 29 24.05 -11.54 -0.84
C LEU A 29 22.52 -11.48 -0.86
N GLY A 30 21.92 -10.43 -1.43
CA GLY A 30 20.48 -10.21 -1.42
C GLY A 30 19.91 -9.90 -0.03
N MET A 31 20.76 -9.51 0.93
CA MET A 31 20.32 -9.06 2.25
C MET A 31 19.79 -7.63 2.11
N ARG A 32 18.51 -7.44 2.40
CA ARG A 32 17.89 -6.11 2.47
C ARG A 32 18.31 -5.41 3.74
N GLN A 33 18.41 -4.09 3.68
CA GLN A 33 18.67 -3.29 4.88
C GLN A 33 17.39 -3.25 5.71
N GLU A 34 17.50 -3.48 7.02
CA GLU A 34 16.38 -3.33 7.94
C GLU A 34 16.38 -1.95 8.57
N LYS A 35 15.21 -1.31 8.64
CA LYS A 35 14.99 -0.02 9.30
C LYS A 35 13.66 -0.01 10.01
N GLN A 36 13.54 0.91 10.98
CA GLN A 36 12.24 1.22 11.53
C GLN A 36 11.40 1.96 10.49
N LEU A 37 10.11 1.64 10.41
CA LEU A 37 9.25 2.22 9.36
C LEU A 37 9.15 3.74 9.45
N TYR A 38 9.19 4.33 10.66
CA TYR A 38 9.22 5.78 10.85
C TYR A 38 10.46 6.47 10.27
N GLU A 39 11.55 5.73 10.02
CA GLU A 39 12.78 6.26 9.40
C GLU A 39 12.68 6.34 7.87
N CYS A 40 11.68 5.67 7.28
CA CYS A 40 11.47 5.64 5.84
C CYS A 40 10.85 6.95 5.35
N LYS A 41 11.37 7.50 4.26
CA LYS A 41 10.85 8.73 3.65
C LYS A 41 9.67 8.41 2.75
N VAL A 42 8.74 9.36 2.62
CA VAL A 42 7.69 9.31 1.60
C VAL A 42 8.33 9.10 0.22
N GLY A 43 7.81 8.13 -0.53
CA GLY A 43 8.34 7.68 -1.82
C GLY A 43 9.36 6.54 -1.73
N ASN A 44 9.82 6.14 -0.54
CA ASN A 44 10.62 4.94 -0.39
C ASN A 44 9.80 3.68 -0.67
N VAL A 45 10.49 2.65 -1.16
CA VAL A 45 9.94 1.30 -1.31
C VAL A 45 10.41 0.48 -0.11
N ILE A 46 9.45 -0.12 0.58
CA ILE A 46 9.67 -1.09 1.66
C ILE A 46 9.25 -2.48 1.19
N VAL A 47 9.81 -3.51 1.81
CA VAL A 47 9.48 -4.90 1.52
C VAL A 47 8.98 -5.58 2.80
N ASP A 48 7.84 -6.24 2.68
CA ASP A 48 7.22 -7.00 3.76
C ASP A 48 7.85 -8.40 3.93
N ASP A 49 7.48 -9.12 5.00
CA ASP A 49 8.08 -10.42 5.36
C ASP A 49 7.83 -11.54 4.33
N ILE A 50 6.87 -11.36 3.43
CA ILE A 50 6.57 -12.30 2.34
C ILE A 50 7.06 -11.81 0.98
N GLY A 51 7.86 -10.73 0.95
CA GLY A 51 8.56 -10.25 -0.22
C GLY A 51 7.78 -9.30 -1.12
N ASN A 52 6.62 -8.78 -0.70
CA ASN A 52 5.91 -7.77 -1.46
C ASN A 52 6.52 -6.39 -1.26
N GLU A 53 6.50 -5.60 -2.32
CA GLU A 53 6.92 -4.21 -2.28
C GLU A 53 5.75 -3.25 -2.04
N TRP A 54 6.01 -2.21 -1.24
CA TRP A 54 5.04 -1.19 -0.85
C TRP A 54 5.70 0.19 -0.89
N TYR A 55 4.97 1.18 -1.36
CA TYR A 55 5.39 2.58 -1.28
C TYR A 55 5.00 3.18 0.06
N VAL A 56 5.89 3.97 0.67
CA VAL A 56 5.55 4.86 1.78
C VAL A 56 4.87 6.10 1.22
N VAL A 57 3.60 6.32 1.57
CA VAL A 57 2.78 7.42 1.04
C VAL A 57 2.68 8.59 2.02
N GLU A 58 2.59 8.29 3.32
CA GLU A 58 2.46 9.31 4.38
C GLU A 58 3.10 8.82 5.68
N GLN A 59 3.72 9.76 6.41
CA GLN A 59 4.27 9.55 7.74
C GLN A 59 3.49 10.42 8.73
N ASP A 60 2.67 9.81 9.58
CA ASP A 60 1.92 10.45 10.65
C ASP A 60 2.64 10.18 11.97
N ILE A 61 3.64 11.04 12.24
CA ILE A 61 4.51 10.94 13.42
C ILE A 61 3.71 11.14 14.70
N GLU A 62 2.68 11.98 14.68
CA GLU A 62 1.88 12.32 15.86
C GLU A 62 1.08 11.11 16.37
N ASN A 63 0.56 10.28 15.46
CA ASN A 63 -0.20 9.08 15.80
C ASN A 63 0.62 7.78 15.73
N ASN A 64 1.92 7.86 15.43
CA ASN A 64 2.80 6.71 15.18
C ASN A 64 2.28 5.81 14.04
N ARG A 65 1.77 6.40 12.96
CA ARG A 65 1.19 5.66 11.81
C ARG A 65 1.91 5.98 10.51
N THR A 66 2.10 4.97 9.67
CA THR A 66 2.64 5.13 8.32
C THR A 66 1.63 4.58 7.32
N LYS A 67 1.24 5.38 6.33
CA LYS A 67 0.40 4.92 5.23
C LYS A 67 1.26 4.33 4.14
N VAL A 68 0.94 3.11 3.73
CA VAL A 68 1.66 2.38 2.67
C VAL A 68 0.71 1.88 1.59
N TRP A 69 1.21 1.84 0.35
CA TRP A 69 0.43 1.45 -0.82
C TRP A 69 1.17 0.42 -1.65
N LYS A 70 0.55 -0.73 -1.89
CA LYS A 70 1.19 -1.84 -2.60
C LYS A 70 1.70 -1.41 -3.98
N LYS A 71 2.98 -1.67 -4.24
CA LYS A 71 3.67 -1.28 -5.48
C LYS A 71 3.24 -2.07 -6.70
N GLU A 72 2.76 -3.30 -6.53
CA GLU A 72 2.20 -4.14 -7.60
C GLU A 72 0.71 -4.42 -7.39
N LEU A 73 0.01 -4.68 -8.49
CA LEU A 73 -1.38 -5.12 -8.44
C LEU A 73 -1.46 -6.51 -7.80
N ILE A 74 -2.53 -6.77 -7.07
CA ILE A 74 -2.87 -8.16 -6.73
C ILE A 74 -3.43 -8.87 -7.96
N ASP A 75 -3.19 -10.18 -8.03
CA ASP A 75 -3.62 -11.00 -9.17
C ASP A 75 -5.13 -10.92 -9.41
N GLY A 76 -5.51 -10.72 -10.67
CA GLY A 76 -6.90 -10.70 -11.11
C GLY A 76 -7.46 -9.30 -11.35
N THR A 77 -8.79 -9.24 -11.46
CA THR A 77 -9.56 -8.00 -11.57
C THR A 77 -10.79 -8.13 -10.67
N TYR A 78 -11.26 -6.98 -10.18
CA TYR A 78 -12.29 -6.93 -9.16
C TYR A 78 -13.40 -5.99 -9.62
N LYS A 79 -14.64 -6.38 -9.32
CA LYS A 79 -15.78 -5.47 -9.37
C LYS A 79 -15.71 -4.57 -8.13
N PHE A 80 -16.01 -3.29 -8.28
CA PHE A 80 -16.12 -2.42 -7.11
C PHE A 80 -17.37 -2.79 -6.30
N ASP A 81 -18.53 -2.77 -6.95
CA ASP A 81 -19.82 -3.17 -6.39
C ASP A 81 -20.83 -3.43 -7.50
N ASN A 82 -21.99 -4.04 -7.23
CA ASN A 82 -22.98 -4.29 -8.28
C ASN A 82 -23.68 -3.03 -8.81
N GLY A 83 -23.80 -1.98 -8.00
CA GLY A 83 -24.57 -0.80 -8.39
C GLY A 83 -24.31 0.47 -7.58
N SER A 84 -23.42 0.44 -6.59
CA SER A 84 -23.06 1.60 -5.77
C SER A 84 -21.58 1.95 -5.88
N ASN A 85 -21.28 3.24 -5.98
CA ASN A 85 -19.91 3.75 -5.84
C ASN A 85 -19.52 4.08 -4.38
N ASP A 86 -20.38 3.76 -3.41
CA ASP A 86 -20.09 3.94 -1.99
C ASP A 86 -19.19 2.80 -1.47
N PHE A 87 -17.92 3.12 -1.21
CA PHE A 87 -16.94 2.16 -0.70
C PHE A 87 -17.37 1.49 0.60
N ARG A 88 -18.10 2.19 1.50
CA ARG A 88 -18.46 1.68 2.84
C ARG A 88 -19.26 0.38 2.81
N THR A 89 -20.13 0.27 1.82
CA THR A 89 -21.05 -0.84 1.62
C THR A 89 -20.71 -1.71 0.42
N SER A 90 -19.60 -1.42 -0.26
CA SER A 90 -19.19 -2.10 -1.50
C SER A 90 -18.77 -3.56 -1.28
N GLU A 91 -19.00 -4.39 -2.31
CA GLU A 91 -18.44 -5.75 -2.36
C GLU A 91 -16.91 -5.76 -2.24
N ILE A 92 -16.22 -4.82 -2.89
CA ILE A 92 -14.74 -4.77 -2.89
C ILE A 92 -14.18 -4.50 -1.48
N LYS A 93 -14.83 -3.65 -0.68
CA LYS A 93 -14.40 -3.43 0.72
C LYS A 93 -14.51 -4.72 1.53
N ASN A 94 -15.57 -5.51 1.33
CA ASN A 94 -15.74 -6.79 2.01
C ASN A 94 -14.64 -7.77 1.60
N VAL A 95 -14.27 -7.82 0.32
CA VAL A 95 -13.17 -8.66 -0.17
C VAL A 95 -11.81 -8.23 0.41
N LEU A 96 -11.55 -6.92 0.50
CA LEU A 96 -10.31 -6.37 1.07
C LEU A 96 -10.18 -6.61 2.57
N ASN A 97 -11.30 -6.64 3.31
CA ASN A 97 -11.32 -6.68 4.78
C ASN A 97 -11.91 -7.99 5.34
N ASP A 98 -12.07 -9.03 4.52
CA ASP A 98 -12.46 -10.36 5.01
C ASP A 98 -11.32 -10.94 5.85
N GLU A 99 -11.57 -11.17 7.14
CA GLU A 99 -10.58 -11.75 8.08
C GLU A 99 -10.14 -13.17 7.68
N ASN A 100 -10.91 -13.87 6.84
CA ASN A 100 -10.53 -15.16 6.24
C ASN A 100 -10.08 -15.02 4.77
N GLY A 101 -10.12 -13.80 4.23
CA GLY A 101 -9.79 -13.49 2.86
C GLY A 101 -8.27 -13.51 2.62
N LYS A 102 -7.88 -13.96 1.42
CA LYS A 102 -6.46 -14.06 1.04
C LYS A 102 -5.73 -12.72 1.12
N ILE A 103 -6.38 -11.61 0.70
CA ILE A 103 -5.75 -10.28 0.65
C ILE A 103 -5.32 -9.84 2.05
N LEU A 104 -6.27 -9.81 3.01
CA LEU A 104 -5.98 -9.38 4.37
C LEU A 104 -5.04 -10.37 5.09
N SER A 105 -5.22 -11.68 4.85
CA SER A 105 -4.31 -12.71 5.38
C SER A 105 -2.87 -12.52 4.92
N ASP A 106 -2.63 -12.20 3.65
CA ASP A 106 -1.28 -11.98 3.13
C ASP A 106 -0.66 -10.68 3.68
N ILE A 107 -1.45 -9.62 3.87
CA ILE A 107 -0.97 -8.39 4.53
C ILE A 107 -0.58 -8.67 5.98
N TYR A 108 -1.37 -9.46 6.72
CA TYR A 108 -1.01 -9.88 8.08
C TYR A 108 0.26 -10.73 8.13
N LYS A 109 0.50 -11.59 7.13
CA LYS A 109 1.77 -12.33 7.04
C LYS A 109 2.95 -11.42 6.74
N GLY A 110 2.73 -10.36 5.97
CA GLY A 110 3.78 -9.40 5.58
C GLY A 110 4.20 -8.45 6.70
N PHE A 111 3.25 -7.99 7.52
CA PHE A 111 3.50 -6.95 8.53
C PHE A 111 3.17 -7.33 9.97
N GLY A 112 2.56 -8.49 10.21
CA GLY A 112 1.97 -8.83 11.52
C GLY A 112 0.57 -8.23 11.68
N LYS A 113 -0.36 -9.00 12.24
CA LYS A 113 -1.79 -8.63 12.32
C LYS A 113 -2.02 -7.40 13.19
N GLU A 114 -1.30 -7.31 14.29
CA GLU A 114 -1.36 -6.25 15.28
C GLU A 114 -0.84 -4.91 14.74
N ASN A 115 -0.01 -4.94 13.70
CA ASN A 115 0.58 -3.73 13.12
C ASN A 115 -0.27 -3.14 11.99
N VAL A 116 -1.31 -3.84 11.53
CA VAL A 116 -2.26 -3.33 10.53
C VAL A 116 -3.39 -2.60 11.23
N LEU A 117 -3.37 -1.28 11.14
CA LEU A 117 -4.24 -0.40 11.90
C LEU A 117 -5.54 -0.09 11.15
N LEU A 118 -6.60 0.24 11.89
CA LEU A 118 -7.79 0.85 11.30
C LEU A 118 -7.42 2.24 10.78
N ASP A 119 -7.80 2.53 9.54
CA ASP A 119 -7.78 3.85 8.93
C ASP A 119 -9.19 4.41 8.74
N THR A 120 -9.30 5.73 8.86
CA THR A 120 -10.52 6.48 8.57
C THR A 120 -10.34 7.17 7.21
N VAL A 121 -11.03 6.64 6.21
CA VAL A 121 -11.00 7.14 4.84
C VAL A 121 -12.10 8.18 4.68
N ASP A 122 -11.78 9.36 4.16
CA ASP A 122 -12.74 10.36 3.74
C ASP A 122 -13.21 10.06 2.31
N LEU A 123 -14.51 9.84 2.13
CA LEU A 123 -15.12 9.47 0.85
C LEU A 123 -15.72 10.68 0.12
N LEU A 124 -15.03 11.82 0.23
CA LEU A 124 -15.28 13.00 -0.60
C LEU A 124 -15.25 12.60 -2.07
N SER A 125 -16.33 12.91 -2.80
CA SER A 125 -16.39 12.63 -4.23
C SER A 125 -15.47 13.54 -5.03
N MET A 126 -15.19 13.13 -6.26
CA MET A 126 -14.35 13.89 -7.19
C MET A 126 -14.93 15.29 -7.48
N ASP A 127 -16.26 15.43 -7.47
CA ASP A 127 -16.97 16.71 -7.61
C ASP A 127 -17.23 17.45 -6.27
N GLY A 128 -16.73 16.93 -5.15
CA GLY A 128 -16.67 17.63 -3.86
C GLY A 128 -17.89 17.44 -2.95
N LEU A 129 -18.70 16.41 -3.18
CA LEU A 129 -19.82 16.02 -2.32
C LEU A 129 -19.33 15.10 -1.20
N ASP A 130 -19.78 15.37 0.02
CA ASP A 130 -19.41 14.65 1.26
C ASP A 130 -20.52 13.68 1.72
N THR A 131 -21.49 13.36 0.86
CA THR A 131 -22.68 12.55 1.18
C THR A 131 -22.34 11.21 1.85
N TYR A 132 -21.22 10.58 1.48
CA TYR A 132 -20.79 9.29 2.04
C TYR A 132 -19.94 9.43 3.32
N GLY A 133 -19.52 10.63 3.70
CA GLY A 133 -18.73 10.86 4.90
C GLY A 133 -17.48 9.98 4.95
N THR A 134 -17.28 9.28 6.07
CA THR A 134 -16.06 8.48 6.28
C THR A 134 -16.30 6.98 6.38
N CYS A 135 -15.23 6.21 6.16
CA CYS A 135 -15.20 4.76 6.26
C CYS A 135 -14.03 4.28 7.12
N ASN A 136 -14.32 3.49 8.16
CA ASN A 136 -13.28 2.82 8.94
C ASN A 136 -13.00 1.42 8.37
N CYS A 137 -11.75 1.16 8.00
CA CYS A 137 -11.31 -0.14 7.46
C CYS A 137 -9.81 -0.34 7.67
N LYS A 138 -9.32 -1.58 7.57
CA LYS A 138 -7.88 -1.88 7.66
C LYS A 138 -7.18 -1.73 6.32
N VAL A 139 -7.90 -2.09 5.26
CA VAL A 139 -7.40 -2.06 3.88
C VAL A 139 -8.42 -1.36 3.00
N HIS A 140 -7.96 -0.38 2.24
CA HIS A 140 -8.74 0.32 1.22
C HIS A 140 -7.94 0.42 -0.08
N LEU A 141 -8.43 1.23 -1.02
CA LEU A 141 -7.89 1.34 -2.37
C LEU A 141 -6.99 2.57 -2.56
N GLY A 142 -7.06 3.51 -1.62
CA GLY A 142 -6.44 4.83 -1.71
C GLY A 142 -7.41 5.82 -2.37
N THR A 143 -7.45 7.04 -1.84
CA THR A 143 -8.25 8.13 -2.41
C THR A 143 -7.53 8.77 -3.61
N PHE A 144 -8.24 9.60 -4.37
CA PHE A 144 -7.62 10.47 -5.38
C PHE A 144 -6.55 11.39 -4.77
N ASP A 145 -6.75 11.85 -3.53
CA ASP A 145 -5.78 12.70 -2.86
C ASP A 145 -4.52 11.93 -2.45
N ASP A 146 -4.68 10.70 -1.97
CA ASP A 146 -3.56 9.80 -1.74
C ASP A 146 -2.80 9.54 -3.04
N TYR A 147 -3.51 9.29 -4.15
CA TYR A 147 -2.89 9.08 -5.46
C TYR A 147 -2.12 10.31 -5.93
N ARG A 148 -2.71 11.50 -5.78
CA ARG A 148 -2.08 12.78 -6.15
C ARG A 148 -0.82 13.05 -5.32
N LYS A 149 -0.87 12.79 -4.01
CA LYS A 149 0.30 12.85 -3.13
C LYS A 149 1.36 11.83 -3.56
N ALA A 150 0.97 10.60 -3.87
CA ALA A 150 1.88 9.53 -4.28
C ALA A 150 2.61 9.87 -5.58
N ARG A 151 1.87 10.27 -6.63
CA ARG A 151 2.43 10.70 -7.93
C ARG A 151 3.37 11.89 -7.80
N LYS A 152 3.01 12.89 -6.99
CA LYS A 152 3.87 14.06 -6.71
C LYS A 152 5.24 13.62 -6.17
N ASN A 153 5.26 12.59 -5.33
CA ASN A 153 6.47 12.06 -4.67
C ASN A 153 7.17 10.93 -5.45
N GLY A 154 6.89 10.75 -6.74
CA GLY A 154 7.66 9.84 -7.59
C GLY A 154 7.05 8.45 -7.79
N MET A 155 5.97 8.12 -7.09
CA MET A 155 5.34 6.81 -7.16
C MET A 155 4.47 6.68 -8.41
N PHE A 156 4.22 5.43 -8.81
CA PHE A 156 3.35 5.08 -9.95
C PHE A 156 3.72 5.78 -11.26
N ARG A 157 5.01 6.08 -11.52
CA ARG A 157 5.46 6.77 -12.75
C ARG A 157 5.70 5.85 -13.95
N THR A 158 5.69 4.55 -13.72
CA THR A 158 5.74 3.53 -14.77
C THR A 158 4.32 3.16 -15.21
N GLU A 159 4.19 2.60 -16.41
CA GLU A 159 2.90 2.10 -16.89
C GLU A 159 2.38 1.00 -15.96
N ASN A 160 1.10 1.06 -15.62
CA ASN A 160 0.41 -0.02 -14.92
C ASN A 160 -0.02 -1.08 -15.93
N GLU A 161 0.12 -2.35 -15.58
CA GLU A 161 -0.34 -3.47 -16.43
C GLU A 161 -1.85 -3.40 -16.71
N LYS A 162 -2.63 -2.89 -15.74
CA LYS A 162 -4.08 -2.72 -15.80
C LYS A 162 -4.48 -1.43 -15.08
N PRO A 163 -5.65 -0.86 -15.41
CA PRO A 163 -6.22 0.18 -14.56
C PRO A 163 -6.50 -0.37 -13.16
N PHE A 164 -6.52 0.49 -12.14
CA PHE A 164 -6.87 0.09 -10.78
C PHE A 164 -7.88 1.05 -10.14
N TRP A 165 -8.68 0.49 -9.24
CA TRP A 165 -9.69 1.25 -8.50
C TRP A 165 -9.06 2.18 -7.46
N LEU A 166 -9.68 3.34 -7.27
CA LEU A 166 -9.60 4.14 -6.05
C LEU A 166 -10.89 3.95 -5.25
N ASP A 167 -10.92 4.41 -4.00
CA ASP A 167 -12.16 4.46 -3.20
C ASP A 167 -12.94 5.77 -3.37
N THR A 168 -12.40 6.73 -4.12
CA THR A 168 -13.04 8.01 -4.44
C THR A 168 -14.21 7.82 -5.41
N PRO A 169 -15.45 8.16 -5.00
CA PRO A 169 -16.60 8.17 -5.90
C PRO A 169 -16.49 9.33 -6.90
N ASP A 170 -17.00 9.16 -8.12
CA ASP A 170 -17.04 10.25 -9.12
C ASP A 170 -18.01 11.37 -8.72
N SER A 171 -19.16 10.96 -8.17
CA SER A 171 -20.25 11.79 -7.65
C SER A 171 -21.02 10.94 -6.63
N THR A 172 -22.07 11.47 -6.02
CA THR A 172 -22.97 10.71 -5.13
C THR A 172 -24.40 10.66 -5.69
N ASN A 173 -25.31 10.02 -4.95
CA ASN A 173 -26.74 10.00 -5.25
C ASN A 173 -27.42 11.36 -5.10
N GLU A 174 -26.79 12.32 -4.41
CA GLU A 174 -27.24 13.72 -4.35
C GLU A 174 -26.68 14.56 -5.52
N GLY A 175 -25.68 14.04 -6.22
CA GLY A 175 -25.06 14.65 -7.39
C GLY A 175 -25.57 14.07 -8.72
N CYS A 176 -24.64 13.91 -9.67
CA CYS A 176 -24.92 13.45 -11.02
C CYS A 176 -25.17 11.93 -11.12
N SER A 177 -24.47 11.12 -10.31
CA SER A 177 -24.59 9.66 -10.33
C SER A 177 -23.92 9.00 -9.12
N ALA A 178 -24.50 7.87 -8.69
CA ALA A 178 -23.90 6.94 -7.72
C ALA A 178 -23.30 5.68 -8.38
N SER A 179 -23.09 5.70 -9.70
CA SER A 179 -22.70 4.50 -10.47
C SER A 179 -21.22 4.44 -10.82
N CYS A 180 -20.46 5.53 -10.67
CA CYS A 180 -19.07 5.62 -11.14
C CYS A 180 -18.08 5.87 -10.00
N VAL A 181 -16.93 5.22 -10.08
CA VAL A 181 -15.81 5.34 -9.14
C VAL A 181 -14.56 5.76 -9.91
N GLN A 182 -13.68 6.54 -9.29
CA GLN A 182 -12.40 6.89 -9.89
C GLN A 182 -11.51 5.66 -10.09
N ILE A 183 -10.83 5.63 -11.23
CA ILE A 183 -9.79 4.67 -11.58
C ILE A 183 -8.55 5.41 -12.05
N VAL A 184 -7.41 4.74 -11.91
CA VAL A 184 -6.14 5.16 -12.50
C VAL A 184 -5.84 4.24 -13.67
N GLY A 185 -5.64 4.81 -14.85
CA GLY A 185 -5.33 4.10 -16.09
C GLY A 185 -3.91 3.52 -16.16
N GLY A 186 -3.63 2.77 -17.23
CA GLY A 186 -2.30 2.23 -17.51
C GLY A 186 -1.22 3.30 -17.65
N ASP A 187 -1.56 4.41 -18.30
CA ASP A 187 -0.74 5.64 -18.41
C ASP A 187 -0.72 6.48 -17.12
N GLY A 188 -1.53 6.07 -16.13
CA GLY A 188 -1.82 6.75 -14.89
C GLY A 188 -2.56 8.08 -15.07
N GLY A 189 -3.32 8.24 -16.16
CA GLY A 189 -4.43 9.18 -16.19
C GLY A 189 -5.53 8.77 -15.20
N VAL A 190 -6.31 9.74 -14.72
CA VAL A 190 -7.45 9.47 -13.83
C VAL A 190 -8.75 9.67 -14.62
N SER A 191 -9.66 8.72 -14.50
CA SER A 191 -11.00 8.75 -15.10
C SER A 191 -11.98 8.01 -14.20
N CYS A 192 -13.27 8.07 -14.49
CA CYS A 192 -14.27 7.27 -13.78
C CYS A 192 -14.65 6.00 -14.57
N SER A 193 -14.97 4.92 -13.86
CA SER A 193 -15.52 3.69 -14.43
C SER A 193 -16.76 3.25 -13.65
N GLY A 194 -17.69 2.57 -14.34
CA GLY A 194 -18.87 2.01 -13.70
C GLY A 194 -18.48 1.01 -12.61
N CYS A 195 -19.03 1.16 -11.40
CA CYS A 195 -18.74 0.32 -10.23
C CYS A 195 -18.98 -1.18 -10.48
N GLY A 196 -19.95 -1.49 -11.36
CA GLY A 196 -20.32 -2.85 -11.79
C GLY A 196 -19.32 -3.55 -12.70
N TRP A 197 -18.30 -2.85 -13.20
CA TRP A 197 -17.34 -3.42 -14.15
C TRP A 197 -16.24 -4.18 -13.40
N GLY A 198 -15.95 -5.42 -13.80
CA GLY A 198 -14.91 -6.25 -13.18
C GLY A 198 -13.55 -6.17 -13.86
N VAL A 199 -13.16 -5.00 -14.37
CA VAL A 199 -12.01 -4.86 -15.31
C VAL A 199 -10.77 -4.21 -14.69
N SER A 200 -10.87 -3.64 -13.49
CA SER A 200 -9.75 -2.97 -12.84
C SER A 200 -9.11 -3.86 -11.78
N GLY A 201 -7.79 -3.74 -11.64
CA GLY A 201 -7.02 -4.36 -10.59
C GLY A 201 -7.13 -3.59 -9.27
N VAL A 202 -6.42 -4.09 -8.27
CA VAL A 202 -6.45 -3.59 -6.90
C VAL A 202 -5.04 -3.43 -6.37
N ARG A 203 -4.79 -2.29 -5.72
CA ARG A 203 -3.58 -2.02 -4.95
C ARG A 203 -3.98 -1.76 -3.50
N PRO A 204 -3.80 -2.73 -2.59
CA PRO A 204 -4.08 -2.53 -1.19
C PRO A 204 -3.36 -1.29 -0.64
N PHE A 205 -4.12 -0.46 0.07
CA PHE A 205 -3.64 0.69 0.82
C PHE A 205 -3.97 0.45 2.31
N CYS A 206 -2.98 0.62 3.18
CA CYS A 206 -3.17 0.40 4.62
C CYS A 206 -2.34 1.36 5.46
N SER A 207 -2.75 1.50 6.72
CA SER A 207 -2.00 2.22 7.75
C SER A 207 -1.33 1.22 8.68
N LEU A 208 -0.03 1.38 8.91
CA LEU A 208 0.78 0.51 9.74
C LEU A 208 1.30 1.23 10.98
N ASP A 209 1.57 0.48 12.05
CA ASP A 209 2.39 1.00 13.16
C ASP A 209 3.78 1.36 12.65
N SER A 210 4.24 2.58 12.93
CA SER A 210 5.52 3.07 12.38
C SER A 210 6.75 2.51 13.09
N SER A 211 6.55 1.81 14.22
CA SER A 211 7.61 1.17 15.01
C SER A 211 7.92 -0.27 14.56
N ILE A 212 7.32 -0.74 13.46
CA ILE A 212 7.70 -2.04 12.90
C ILE A 212 9.06 -1.95 12.18
N CYS A 213 9.78 -3.06 12.19
CA CYS A 213 10.97 -3.23 11.36
C CYS A 213 10.54 -3.64 9.95
N VAL A 214 11.10 -2.99 8.93
CA VAL A 214 10.85 -3.32 7.52
C VAL A 214 12.15 -3.44 6.77
N SER A 215 12.14 -4.26 5.73
CA SER A 215 13.22 -4.28 4.75
C SER A 215 13.09 -3.09 3.80
N VAL A 216 14.21 -2.48 3.42
CA VAL A 216 14.29 -1.44 2.38
C VAL A 216 15.24 -1.88 1.26
N GLU A 217 14.95 -1.43 0.04
CA GLU A 217 15.86 -1.57 -1.11
C GLU A 217 17.15 -0.75 -0.99
#